data_AF-A0A2V5IKM3-F1
#
_entry.id   AF-A0A2V5IKM3-F1
#
_cell.length_a   1.000
_cell.length_b   1.000
_cell.length_c   1.000
_cell.angle_alpha   90.00
_cell.angle_beta   90.00
_cell.angle_gamma   90.00
#
_symmetry.space_group_name_H-M   'P 1'
#
loop_
_entity.id
_entity.type
_entity.pdbx_description
1 polymer ?
#
loop_
_entity_poly.entity_id
_entity_poly.type
_entity_poly.pdbx_seq_one_letter_code
_entity_poly.pdbx_strand_id
1 'polypeptide(L)'
;MLDALSRLLEHIHLAPHERQVKEYLERATRESIQRDLQRVLKPLNHPSSSASFHPSCIEDADQKRQWTPKSLEKHITSSHPDSALSCDSIDLLWRCLYYYAYHPFPQEATGEAIDPDAFNRAVALLAHGGTSLLGTQDDGGYHWRNHNDTQYICRANLARMLRSIGRPETGSLPPAEPQQDSPSVLSDVVDVLATTQPYSINQAPSPERLDTTARELLAEEPATPTRWRVTRRDVSLLIALLLQLRVSPTRKWDRTRYFGCFAPSDPADEHLATCLIQGIMPEDRDYDADGLAGILLDTLVS
;
A
#
# COMPACT_ATOMS: atom_id res chain seq x y z
N MET A 1 -27.14 7.03 -41.41
CA MET A 1 -28.31 7.52 -40.64
C MET A 1 -28.55 6.66 -39.40
N LEU A 2 -28.69 5.33 -39.53
CA LEU A 2 -28.78 4.41 -38.37
C LEU A 2 -27.57 4.49 -37.43
N ASP A 3 -26.37 4.60 -37.97
CA ASP A 3 -25.13 4.70 -37.18
C ASP A 3 -25.03 6.01 -36.38
N ALA A 4 -25.54 7.12 -36.92
CA ALA A 4 -25.61 8.39 -36.21
C ALA A 4 -26.65 8.38 -35.08
N LEU A 5 -27.77 7.67 -35.28
CA LEU A 5 -28.79 7.45 -34.26
C LEU A 5 -28.28 6.51 -33.15
N SER A 6 -27.50 5.48 -33.49
CA SER A 6 -26.85 4.60 -32.50
C SER A 6 -25.91 5.38 -31.59
N ARG A 7 -25.01 6.19 -32.19
CA ARG A 7 -24.09 7.05 -31.43
C ARG A 7 -24.81 8.09 -30.57
N LEU A 8 -25.93 8.65 -31.06
CA LEU A 8 -26.75 9.59 -30.29
C LEU A 8 -27.43 8.90 -29.10
N LEU A 9 -27.96 7.70 -29.30
CA LEU A 9 -28.61 6.91 -28.24
C LEU A 9 -27.61 6.43 -27.18
N GLU A 10 -26.43 5.98 -27.62
CA GLU A 10 -25.30 5.66 -26.74
C GLU A 10 -24.89 6.89 -25.94
N HIS A 11 -24.69 8.04 -26.60
CA HIS A 11 -24.34 9.28 -25.91
C HIS A 11 -25.40 9.71 -24.88
N ILE A 12 -26.69 9.58 -25.19
CA ILE A 12 -27.78 9.89 -24.24
C ILE A 12 -27.76 8.95 -23.03
N HIS A 13 -27.49 7.65 -23.24
CA HIS A 13 -27.43 6.67 -22.15
C HIS A 13 -26.18 6.84 -21.27
N LEU A 14 -25.07 7.27 -21.87
CA LEU A 14 -23.75 7.32 -21.23
C LEU A 14 -23.44 8.68 -20.59
N ALA A 15 -23.96 9.77 -21.15
CA ALA A 15 -23.71 11.13 -20.67
C ALA A 15 -23.99 11.36 -19.17
N PRO A 16 -25.02 10.76 -18.54
CA PRO A 16 -25.21 10.89 -17.10
C PRO A 16 -24.05 10.34 -16.27
N HIS A 17 -23.51 9.18 -16.66
CA HIS A 17 -22.37 8.56 -15.97
C HIS A 17 -21.08 9.35 -16.19
N GLU A 18 -20.82 9.78 -17.43
CA GLU A 18 -19.66 10.63 -17.75
C GLU A 18 -19.66 11.94 -16.93
N ARG A 19 -20.84 12.52 -16.71
CA ARG A 19 -21.01 13.69 -15.82
C ARG A 19 -20.70 13.35 -14.37
N GLN A 20 -21.19 12.22 -13.85
CA GLN A 20 -20.89 11.80 -12.48
C GLN A 20 -19.40 11.56 -12.26
N VAL A 21 -18.73 10.85 -13.17
CA VAL A 21 -17.27 10.66 -13.11
C VAL A 21 -16.54 12.00 -13.23
N LYS A 22 -17.04 12.92 -14.06
CA LYS A 22 -16.46 14.25 -14.15
C LYS A 22 -16.57 15.05 -12.86
N GLU A 23 -17.76 15.13 -12.29
CA GLU A 23 -17.97 15.80 -11.01
C GLU A 23 -17.18 15.15 -9.87
N TYR A 24 -17.02 13.82 -9.92
CA TYR A 24 -16.18 13.08 -8.98
C TYR A 24 -14.72 13.54 -9.04
N LEU A 25 -14.11 13.49 -10.22
CA LEU A 25 -12.71 13.85 -10.41
C LEU A 25 -12.44 15.35 -10.14
N GLU A 26 -13.35 16.23 -10.54
CA GLU A 26 -13.23 17.68 -10.30
C GLU A 26 -13.31 18.07 -8.81
N ARG A 27 -13.93 17.22 -7.98
CA ARG A 27 -14.07 17.44 -6.52
C ARG A 27 -13.12 16.58 -5.69
N ALA A 28 -12.28 15.78 -6.34
CA ALA A 28 -11.36 14.90 -5.65
C ALA A 28 -10.35 15.74 -4.86
N THR A 29 -10.27 15.47 -3.56
CA THR A 29 -9.16 15.85 -2.67
C THR A 29 -8.54 14.59 -2.09
N ARG A 30 -7.30 14.65 -1.59
CA ARG A 30 -6.63 13.51 -0.94
C ARG A 30 -7.49 12.84 0.14
N GLU A 31 -8.13 13.64 0.99
CA GLU A 31 -8.98 13.16 2.09
C GLU A 31 -10.27 12.54 1.56
N SER A 32 -10.82 13.04 0.45
CA SER A 32 -11.99 12.43 -0.18
C SER A 32 -11.68 11.05 -0.75
N ILE A 33 -10.54 10.92 -1.45
CA ILE A 33 -10.10 9.67 -2.05
C ILE A 33 -9.75 8.63 -0.98
N GLN A 34 -9.07 9.04 0.09
CA GLN A 34 -8.86 8.18 1.26
C GLN A 34 -10.20 7.77 1.90
N ARG A 35 -11.17 8.67 2.07
CA ARG A 35 -12.49 8.26 2.59
C ARG A 35 -13.21 7.28 1.67
N ASP A 36 -13.13 7.47 0.37
CA ASP A 36 -13.77 6.56 -0.59
C ASP A 36 -13.09 5.18 -0.59
N LEU A 37 -11.75 5.15 -0.58
CA LEU A 37 -10.99 3.90 -0.44
C LEU A 37 -11.36 3.17 0.85
N GLN A 38 -11.54 3.91 1.96
CA GLN A 38 -11.96 3.31 3.22
C GLN A 38 -13.34 2.65 3.12
N ARG A 39 -14.27 3.22 2.33
CA ARG A 39 -15.58 2.59 2.09
C ARG A 39 -15.45 1.29 1.30
N VAL A 40 -14.60 1.27 0.27
CA VAL A 40 -14.31 0.07 -0.54
C VAL A 40 -13.66 -1.02 0.33
N LEU A 41 -12.76 -0.66 1.23
CA LEU A 41 -12.07 -1.60 2.12
C LEU A 41 -12.91 -2.08 3.30
N LYS A 42 -13.98 -1.37 3.66
CA LYS A 42 -14.81 -1.65 4.84
C LYS A 42 -15.32 -3.09 4.92
N PRO A 43 -15.79 -3.74 3.83
CA PRO A 43 -16.23 -5.14 3.87
C PRO A 43 -15.11 -6.13 4.24
N LEU A 44 -13.84 -5.77 4.00
CA LEU A 44 -12.68 -6.59 4.36
C LEU A 44 -12.30 -6.45 5.83
N ASN A 45 -12.70 -5.38 6.51
CA ASN A 45 -12.40 -5.17 7.90
C ASN A 45 -13.22 -6.13 8.77
N HIS A 46 -12.57 -7.20 9.21
CA HIS A 46 -13.14 -8.15 10.16
C HIS A 46 -13.37 -7.44 11.51
N PRO A 47 -14.41 -7.81 12.30
CA PRO A 47 -14.63 -7.26 13.65
C PRO A 47 -13.42 -7.39 14.60
N SER A 48 -12.49 -8.31 14.31
CA SER A 48 -11.24 -8.45 15.05
C SER A 48 -10.26 -7.30 14.85
N SER A 49 -10.35 -6.53 13.76
CA SER A 49 -9.50 -5.34 13.54
C SER A 49 -9.79 -4.22 14.57
N SER A 50 -11.07 -4.00 14.89
CA SER A 50 -11.44 -3.12 16.01
C SER A 50 -11.05 -3.71 17.36
N ALA A 51 -10.97 -5.04 17.47
CA ALA A 51 -10.57 -5.73 18.69
C ALA A 51 -9.06 -5.72 18.94
N SER A 52 -8.21 -5.50 17.93
CA SER A 52 -6.76 -5.31 18.09
C SER A 52 -6.35 -3.85 18.30
N PHE A 53 -7.15 -2.89 17.80
CA PHE A 53 -6.89 -1.45 17.98
C PHE A 53 -6.99 -1.01 19.45
N HIS A 54 -8.12 -1.24 20.10
CA HIS A 54 -8.36 -0.67 21.43
C HIS A 54 -7.49 -1.18 22.58
N PRO A 55 -7.10 -2.47 22.67
CA PRO A 55 -6.31 -2.97 23.78
C PRO A 55 -4.86 -2.46 23.82
N SER A 56 -4.31 -2.09 22.65
CA SER A 56 -2.90 -1.69 22.53
C SER A 56 -2.70 -0.19 22.33
N CYS A 57 -3.76 0.58 22.06
CA CYS A 57 -3.70 2.04 22.06
C CYS A 57 -3.11 2.60 23.36
N ILE A 58 -2.36 3.69 23.21
CA ILE A 58 -1.90 4.51 24.34
C ILE A 58 -2.87 5.68 24.49
N GLU A 59 -3.28 5.95 25.71
CA GLU A 59 -4.07 7.14 26.03
C GLU A 59 -3.12 8.34 26.14
N ASP A 60 -3.41 9.41 25.40
CA ASP A 60 -2.70 10.68 25.54
C ASP A 60 -3.17 11.44 26.80
N ALA A 61 -2.60 12.63 27.02
CA ALA A 61 -2.95 13.48 28.16
C ALA A 61 -4.44 13.89 28.20
N ASP A 62 -5.12 13.85 27.05
CA ASP A 62 -6.54 14.19 26.89
C ASP A 62 -7.44 12.93 26.87
N GLN A 63 -6.92 11.77 27.26
CA GLN A 63 -7.58 10.45 27.19
C GLN A 63 -8.02 10.02 25.78
N LYS A 64 -7.48 10.63 24.72
CA LYS A 64 -7.69 10.12 23.37
C LYS A 64 -6.77 8.94 23.12
N ARG A 65 -7.37 7.88 22.58
CA ARG A 65 -6.66 6.65 22.21
C ARG A 65 -5.95 6.87 20.90
N GLN A 66 -4.62 6.82 20.94
CA GLN A 66 -3.76 7.01 19.79
C GLN A 66 -3.03 5.71 19.48
N TRP A 67 -2.89 5.39 18.18
CA TRP A 67 -2.04 4.29 17.74
C TRP A 67 -0.69 4.84 17.29
N THR A 68 0.35 4.52 18.03
CA THR A 68 1.72 5.06 17.90
C THR A 68 2.74 3.93 17.71
N PRO A 69 4.02 4.22 17.38
CA PRO A 69 5.06 3.20 17.37
C PRO A 69 5.12 2.37 18.66
N LYS A 70 4.95 3.02 19.81
CA LYS A 70 4.90 2.35 21.12
C LYS A 70 3.65 1.45 21.29
N SER A 71 2.54 1.82 20.67
CA SER A 71 1.33 0.98 20.66
C SER A 71 1.58 -0.30 19.87
N LEU A 72 2.28 -0.21 18.73
CA LEU A 72 2.69 -1.35 17.93
C LEU A 72 3.66 -2.26 18.71
N GLU A 73 4.69 -1.69 19.34
CA GLU A 73 5.62 -2.44 20.21
C GLU A 73 4.86 -3.19 21.32
N LYS A 74 3.99 -2.48 22.06
CA LYS A 74 3.15 -3.10 23.09
C LYS A 74 2.26 -4.20 22.53
N HIS A 75 1.68 -4.00 21.35
CA HIS A 75 0.84 -5.00 20.68
C HIS A 75 1.62 -6.27 20.34
N ILE A 76 2.81 -6.13 19.77
CA ILE A 76 3.68 -7.25 19.40
C ILE A 76 4.11 -8.00 20.66
N THR A 77 4.65 -7.30 21.67
CA THR A 77 5.12 -7.93 22.91
C THR A 77 4.00 -8.66 23.66
N SER A 78 2.77 -8.14 23.63
CA SER A 78 1.62 -8.81 24.27
C SER A 78 1.07 -9.98 23.46
N SER A 79 1.09 -9.89 22.13
CA SER A 79 0.54 -10.93 21.24
C SER A 79 1.56 -12.04 20.94
N HIS A 80 2.85 -11.72 21.05
CA HIS A 80 3.99 -12.58 20.75
C HIS A 80 5.10 -12.41 21.81
N PRO A 81 4.86 -12.82 23.07
CA PRO A 81 5.80 -12.59 24.18
C PRO A 81 7.16 -13.28 23.98
N ASP A 82 7.22 -14.33 23.17
CA ASP A 82 8.45 -15.05 22.85
C ASP A 82 9.21 -14.41 21.67
N SER A 83 8.64 -13.39 21.02
CA SER A 83 9.31 -12.65 19.95
C SER A 83 10.25 -11.62 20.54
N ALA A 84 11.56 -11.77 20.27
CA ALA A 84 12.58 -10.82 20.66
C ALA A 84 12.89 -9.87 19.48
N LEU A 85 11.89 -9.14 19.00
CA LEU A 85 12.09 -8.20 17.89
C LEU A 85 12.97 -7.02 18.32
N SER A 86 13.94 -6.66 17.50
CA SER A 86 14.79 -5.49 17.72
C SER A 86 14.02 -4.19 17.51
N CYS A 87 14.50 -3.07 18.09
CA CYS A 87 13.93 -1.74 17.84
C CYS A 87 13.86 -1.41 16.35
N ASP A 88 14.87 -1.81 15.56
CA ASP A 88 14.90 -1.58 14.11
C ASP A 88 13.82 -2.37 13.37
N SER A 89 13.51 -3.58 13.84
CA SER A 89 12.42 -4.39 13.29
C SER A 89 11.07 -3.75 13.56
N ILE A 90 10.88 -3.21 14.77
CA ILE A 90 9.67 -2.47 15.14
C ILE A 90 9.55 -1.18 14.32
N ASP A 91 10.63 -0.44 14.12
CA ASP A 91 10.66 0.76 13.26
C ASP A 91 10.28 0.41 11.81
N LEU A 92 10.84 -0.67 11.26
CA LEU A 92 10.50 -1.14 9.92
C LEU A 92 9.02 -1.53 9.79
N LEU A 93 8.48 -2.28 10.76
CA LEU A 93 7.05 -2.64 10.80
C LEU A 93 6.16 -1.41 10.96
N TRP A 94 6.59 -0.42 11.74
CA TRP A 94 5.89 0.85 11.89
C TRP A 94 5.84 1.62 10.58
N ARG A 95 6.97 1.75 9.87
CA ARG A 95 7.03 2.38 8.54
C ARG A 95 6.10 1.69 7.55
N CYS A 96 6.05 0.35 7.57
CA CYS A 96 5.10 -0.41 6.76
C CYS A 96 3.66 -0.02 7.06
N LEU A 97 3.27 -0.07 8.34
CA LEU A 97 1.91 0.26 8.77
C LEU A 97 1.54 1.70 8.39
N TYR A 98 2.44 2.65 8.64
CA TYR A 98 2.24 4.07 8.37
C TYR A 98 2.08 4.35 6.88
N TYR A 99 2.90 3.73 6.02
CA TYR A 99 2.78 3.85 4.57
C TYR A 99 1.36 3.48 4.08
N TYR A 100 0.84 2.35 4.55
CA TYR A 100 -0.51 1.90 4.16
C TYR A 100 -1.64 2.65 4.85
N ALA A 101 -1.38 3.27 6.01
CA ALA A 101 -2.36 4.09 6.72
C ALA A 101 -2.78 5.33 5.92
N TYR A 102 -1.85 5.90 5.15
CA TYR A 102 -2.07 7.07 4.30
C TYR A 102 -2.19 6.73 2.80
N HIS A 103 -2.21 5.45 2.42
CA HIS A 103 -2.38 5.05 1.02
C HIS A 103 -3.66 5.66 0.39
N PRO A 104 -3.62 6.18 -0.86
CA PRO A 104 -2.50 6.12 -1.82
C PRO A 104 -1.53 7.31 -1.76
N PHE A 105 -1.61 8.16 -0.72
CA PHE A 105 -0.76 9.33 -0.54
C PHE A 105 0.20 9.10 0.64
N PRO A 106 1.21 8.22 0.48
CA PRO A 106 2.07 7.83 1.59
C PRO A 106 2.86 9.03 2.12
N GLN A 107 3.12 9.01 3.43
CA GLN A 107 3.83 10.05 4.16
C GLN A 107 5.06 9.48 4.86
N GLU A 108 6.03 10.34 5.20
CA GLU A 108 7.16 9.93 6.03
C GLU A 108 6.67 9.60 7.45
N ALA A 109 7.09 8.45 7.98
CA ALA A 109 6.78 8.06 9.35
C ALA A 109 7.65 8.85 10.34
N THR A 110 7.15 10.00 10.80
CA THR A 110 7.83 10.89 11.77
C THR A 110 7.54 10.51 13.24
N GLY A 111 6.92 9.35 13.47
CA GLY A 111 6.50 8.88 14.81
C GLY A 111 5.14 9.42 15.26
N GLU A 112 4.40 10.08 14.37
CA GLU A 112 3.05 10.57 14.60
C GLU A 112 2.05 9.44 14.85
N ALA A 113 0.98 9.75 15.58
CA ALA A 113 -0.10 8.80 15.80
C ALA A 113 -0.98 8.68 14.57
N ILE A 114 -1.46 7.46 14.29
CA ILE A 114 -2.48 7.24 13.27
C ILE A 114 -3.87 7.12 13.93
N ASP A 115 -4.87 7.66 13.25
CA ASP A 115 -6.26 7.58 13.68
C ASP A 115 -6.87 6.20 13.38
N PRO A 116 -8.08 5.89 13.90
CA PRO A 116 -8.73 4.59 13.68
C PRO A 116 -9.02 4.27 12.21
N ASP A 117 -9.34 5.28 11.39
CA ASP A 117 -9.66 5.07 9.97
C ASP A 117 -8.39 4.74 9.18
N ALA A 118 -7.30 5.46 9.46
CA ALA A 118 -5.98 5.20 8.91
C ALA A 118 -5.46 3.81 9.34
N PHE A 119 -5.63 3.42 10.60
CA PHE A 119 -5.31 2.08 11.07
C PHE A 119 -6.11 0.99 10.33
N ASN A 120 -7.42 1.15 10.22
CA ASN A 120 -8.28 0.19 9.53
C ASN A 120 -7.93 0.06 8.05
N ARG A 121 -7.58 1.17 7.38
CA ARG A 121 -7.07 1.16 6.02
C ARG A 121 -5.79 0.34 5.91
N ALA A 122 -4.83 0.59 6.80
CA ALA A 122 -3.56 -0.11 6.81
C ALA A 122 -3.75 -1.63 6.99
N VAL A 123 -4.55 -2.04 7.97
CA VAL A 123 -4.86 -3.45 8.24
C VAL A 123 -5.60 -4.09 7.07
N ALA A 124 -6.56 -3.40 6.45
CA ALA A 124 -7.29 -3.94 5.31
C ALA A 124 -6.34 -4.24 4.13
N LEU A 125 -5.43 -3.31 3.83
CA LEU A 125 -4.46 -3.44 2.74
C LEU A 125 -3.39 -4.49 3.03
N LEU A 126 -2.83 -4.50 4.25
CA LEU A 126 -1.74 -5.40 4.63
C LEU A 126 -2.19 -6.84 4.93
N ALA A 127 -3.25 -6.99 5.73
CA ALA A 127 -3.64 -8.28 6.29
C ALA A 127 -4.88 -8.87 5.60
N HIS A 128 -5.79 -8.02 5.13
CA HIS A 128 -7.08 -8.50 4.61
C HIS A 128 -7.18 -8.56 3.08
N GLY A 129 -6.05 -8.42 2.39
CA GLY A 129 -5.97 -8.60 0.94
C GLY A 129 -6.56 -7.42 0.17
N GLY A 130 -6.71 -6.25 0.81
CA GLY A 130 -7.27 -5.07 0.16
C GLY A 130 -6.47 -4.58 -1.04
N THR A 131 -5.18 -4.92 -1.14
CA THR A 131 -4.35 -4.61 -2.31
C THR A 131 -4.86 -5.28 -3.60
N SER A 132 -5.61 -6.38 -3.52
CA SER A 132 -6.20 -7.01 -4.72
C SER A 132 -7.41 -6.26 -5.26
N LEU A 133 -7.98 -5.31 -4.50
CA LEU A 133 -9.06 -4.44 -4.96
C LEU A 133 -8.54 -3.21 -5.71
N LEU A 134 -7.25 -2.89 -5.59
CA LEU A 134 -6.68 -1.72 -6.25
C LEU A 134 -6.67 -1.92 -7.77
N GLY A 135 -7.27 -0.97 -8.48
CA GLY A 135 -7.46 -1.06 -9.92
C GLY A 135 -8.56 -2.04 -10.31
N THR A 136 -9.59 -2.20 -9.47
CA THR A 136 -10.80 -2.98 -9.77
C THR A 136 -12.05 -2.12 -9.64
N GLN A 137 -13.14 -2.52 -10.27
CA GLN A 137 -14.49 -2.00 -10.05
C GLN A 137 -15.43 -3.18 -9.74
N ASP A 138 -16.70 -2.89 -9.40
CA ASP A 138 -17.72 -3.89 -9.06
C ASP A 138 -17.27 -4.85 -7.95
N ASP A 139 -16.86 -4.30 -6.81
CA ASP A 139 -16.37 -5.06 -5.64
C ASP A 139 -15.23 -6.06 -5.97
N GLY A 140 -14.40 -5.74 -6.96
CA GLY A 140 -13.32 -6.62 -7.43
C GLY A 140 -13.66 -7.45 -8.67
N GLY A 141 -14.89 -7.36 -9.19
CA GLY A 141 -15.38 -8.15 -10.32
C GLY A 141 -14.86 -7.70 -11.68
N TYR A 142 -14.41 -6.45 -11.83
CA TYR A 142 -13.94 -5.91 -13.11
C TYR A 142 -12.61 -5.17 -12.98
N HIS A 143 -11.58 -5.62 -13.68
CA HIS A 143 -10.32 -4.91 -13.75
C HIS A 143 -10.35 -3.85 -14.85
N TRP A 144 -10.00 -2.61 -14.50
CA TRP A 144 -10.06 -1.52 -15.47
C TRP A 144 -8.84 -1.46 -16.39
N ARG A 145 -7.68 -1.95 -15.93
CA ARG A 145 -6.54 -2.25 -16.81
C ARG A 145 -6.63 -3.70 -17.28
N ASN A 146 -5.90 -4.00 -18.35
CA ASN A 146 -5.88 -5.35 -18.91
C ASN A 146 -5.09 -6.30 -17.98
N HIS A 147 -5.79 -6.96 -17.05
CA HIS A 147 -5.22 -7.76 -15.96
C HIS A 147 -4.93 -9.23 -16.30
N ASN A 148 -4.84 -9.60 -17.59
CA ASN A 148 -4.11 -10.83 -17.93
C ASN A 148 -2.60 -10.73 -17.64
N ASP A 149 -2.12 -9.54 -17.26
CA ASP A 149 -0.75 -9.34 -16.82
C ASP A 149 -0.59 -9.58 -15.30
N THR A 150 -0.53 -10.85 -14.91
CA THR A 150 -0.14 -11.25 -13.54
C THR A 150 1.20 -10.62 -13.12
N GLN A 151 2.10 -10.34 -14.06
CA GLN A 151 3.39 -9.71 -13.77
C GLN A 151 3.20 -8.27 -13.31
N TYR A 152 2.26 -7.53 -13.91
CA TYR A 152 1.92 -6.17 -13.48
C TYR A 152 1.48 -6.13 -12.01
N ILE A 153 0.54 -7.00 -11.62
CA ILE A 153 0.02 -7.05 -10.23
C ILE A 153 1.14 -7.42 -9.26
N CYS A 154 1.94 -8.45 -9.60
CA CYS A 154 3.09 -8.85 -8.79
C CYS A 154 4.09 -7.70 -8.63
N ARG A 155 4.42 -7.00 -9.72
CA ARG A 155 5.33 -5.85 -9.72
C ARG A 155 4.80 -4.73 -8.84
N ALA A 156 3.53 -4.36 -8.98
CA ALA A 156 2.92 -3.29 -8.19
C ALA A 156 2.91 -3.64 -6.68
N ASN A 157 2.60 -4.90 -6.34
CA ASN A 157 2.64 -5.37 -4.95
C ASN A 157 4.05 -5.35 -4.36
N LEU A 158 5.05 -5.85 -5.09
CA LEU A 158 6.46 -5.81 -4.66
C LEU A 158 6.93 -4.38 -4.48
N ALA A 159 6.58 -3.50 -5.41
CA ALA A 159 6.96 -2.10 -5.36
C ALA A 159 6.36 -1.38 -4.15
N ARG A 160 5.06 -1.58 -3.87
CA ARG A 160 4.41 -1.05 -2.65
C ARG A 160 5.05 -1.59 -1.38
N MET A 161 5.37 -2.90 -1.33
CA MET A 161 6.07 -3.50 -0.19
C MET A 161 7.43 -2.83 0.04
N LEU A 162 8.23 -2.68 -1.01
CA LEU A 162 9.56 -2.04 -0.92
C LEU A 162 9.46 -0.56 -0.52
N ARG A 163 8.52 0.19 -1.08
CA ARG A 163 8.26 1.58 -0.64
C ARG A 163 7.89 1.63 0.85
N SER A 164 7.08 0.70 1.32
CA SER A 164 6.61 0.67 2.71
C SER A 164 7.71 0.39 3.75
N ILE A 165 8.82 -0.25 3.35
CA ILE A 165 10.03 -0.42 4.17
C ILE A 165 11.11 0.60 3.85
N GLY A 166 10.87 1.51 2.92
CA GLY A 166 11.82 2.53 2.48
C GLY A 166 11.70 3.82 3.28
N ARG A 167 12.41 4.84 2.79
CA ARG A 167 12.27 6.23 3.22
C ARG A 167 12.04 7.11 2.01
N PRO A 168 11.23 8.19 2.12
CA PRO A 168 11.04 9.10 1.02
C PRO A 168 12.36 9.81 0.70
N GLU A 169 12.64 10.00 -0.59
CA GLU A 169 13.81 10.74 -1.03
C GLU A 169 13.63 12.23 -0.70
N THR A 170 14.32 12.73 0.33
CA THR A 170 14.28 14.14 0.72
C THR A 170 15.18 14.95 -0.21
N GLY A 171 14.57 15.80 -1.04
CA GLY A 171 15.27 16.51 -2.12
C GLY A 171 16.44 17.37 -1.65
N SER A 172 17.65 16.95 -1.98
CA SER A 172 18.85 17.81 -2.00
C SER A 172 19.91 17.39 -3.02
N LEU A 173 19.56 16.54 -4.00
CA LEU A 173 20.44 16.24 -5.13
C LEU A 173 20.05 17.12 -6.33
N PRO A 174 21.04 17.75 -7.03
CA PRO A 174 20.76 18.53 -8.22
C PRO A 174 20.14 17.64 -9.31
N PRO A 175 19.36 18.22 -10.25
CA PRO A 175 18.66 17.45 -11.29
C PRO A 175 19.68 16.87 -12.27
N ALA A 176 20.23 15.70 -11.94
CA ALA A 176 21.00 14.92 -12.89
C ALA A 176 20.00 14.16 -13.76
N GLU A 177 19.77 14.70 -14.97
CA GLU A 177 18.96 14.16 -16.06
C GLU A 177 17.44 14.19 -15.84
N PRO A 178 16.63 14.27 -16.92
CA PRO A 178 15.20 13.97 -16.86
C PRO A 178 15.04 12.47 -16.55
N GLN A 179 15.33 12.10 -15.31
CA GLN A 179 15.16 10.76 -14.78
C GLN A 179 13.67 10.45 -14.85
N GLN A 180 13.31 9.47 -15.70
CA GLN A 180 11.96 8.95 -15.85
C GLN A 180 11.25 8.95 -14.50
N ASP A 181 10.25 9.82 -14.34
CA ASP A 181 9.42 9.86 -13.13
C ASP A 181 8.98 8.45 -12.81
N SER A 182 9.45 7.91 -11.67
CA SER A 182 9.08 6.55 -11.27
C SER A 182 7.57 6.54 -11.04
N PRO A 183 6.78 5.87 -11.92
CA PRO A 183 5.34 6.13 -12.08
C PRO A 183 4.48 5.34 -11.09
N SER A 184 5.06 4.77 -10.04
CA SER A 184 4.42 3.73 -9.25
C SER A 184 3.43 4.25 -8.21
N VAL A 185 3.79 5.31 -7.47
CA VAL A 185 2.87 6.01 -6.57
C VAL A 185 1.77 6.69 -7.38
N LEU A 186 2.11 7.26 -8.55
CA LEU A 186 1.13 7.75 -9.51
C LEU A 186 0.17 6.63 -9.93
N SER A 187 0.71 5.47 -10.31
CA SER A 187 -0.08 4.30 -10.68
C SER A 187 -1.00 3.85 -9.56
N ASP A 188 -0.54 3.85 -8.30
CA ASP A 188 -1.34 3.52 -7.13
C ASP A 188 -2.49 4.51 -6.93
N VAL A 189 -2.26 5.82 -7.07
CA VAL A 189 -3.33 6.84 -7.01
C VAL A 189 -4.32 6.65 -8.15
N VAL A 190 -3.85 6.40 -9.37
CA VAL A 190 -4.71 6.12 -10.53
C VAL A 190 -5.54 4.86 -10.30
N ASP A 191 -4.95 3.80 -9.74
CA ASP A 191 -5.67 2.57 -9.41
C ASP A 191 -6.72 2.79 -8.33
N VAL A 192 -6.43 3.58 -7.29
CA VAL A 192 -7.42 3.95 -6.28
C VAL A 192 -8.54 4.78 -6.90
N LEU A 193 -8.24 5.82 -7.69
CA LEU A 193 -9.27 6.63 -8.36
C LEU A 193 -10.17 5.78 -9.26
N ALA A 194 -9.58 4.85 -10.01
CA ALA A 194 -10.34 3.91 -10.84
C ALA A 194 -11.26 3.01 -10.00
N THR A 195 -10.80 2.64 -8.80
CA THR A 195 -11.53 1.80 -7.85
C THR A 195 -12.68 2.51 -7.17
N THR A 196 -12.50 3.80 -6.85
CA THR A 196 -13.42 4.57 -6.02
C THR A 196 -14.43 5.40 -6.80
N GLN A 197 -14.15 5.71 -8.08
CA GLN A 197 -15.09 6.46 -8.90
C GLN A 197 -16.41 5.70 -9.16
N PRO A 198 -17.48 6.41 -9.55
CA PRO A 198 -18.75 5.78 -9.92
C PRO A 198 -18.58 4.68 -10.98
N TYR A 199 -19.06 3.47 -10.69
CA TYR A 199 -18.98 2.31 -11.60
C TYR A 199 -20.05 2.33 -12.69
N SER A 200 -19.70 1.84 -13.88
CA SER A 200 -20.62 1.54 -14.98
C SER A 200 -20.15 0.30 -15.73
N ILE A 201 -21.05 -0.66 -15.93
CA ILE A 201 -20.80 -1.88 -16.72
C ILE A 201 -20.43 -1.54 -18.17
N ASN A 202 -20.93 -0.42 -18.68
CA ASN A 202 -20.81 -0.04 -20.09
C ASN A 202 -19.68 0.97 -20.35
N GLN A 203 -19.01 1.49 -19.31
CA GLN A 203 -17.96 2.50 -19.47
C GLN A 203 -16.75 2.18 -18.60
N ALA A 204 -15.64 1.91 -19.28
CA ALA A 204 -14.35 1.82 -18.61
C ALA A 204 -13.88 3.21 -18.14
N PRO A 205 -13.08 3.25 -17.06
CA PRO A 205 -12.38 4.45 -16.64
C PRO A 205 -11.56 5.09 -17.76
N SER A 206 -11.54 6.43 -17.83
CA SER A 206 -10.69 7.17 -18.79
C SER A 206 -9.27 7.32 -18.23
N PRO A 207 -8.25 6.67 -18.83
CA PRO A 207 -6.89 6.69 -18.29
C PRO A 207 -6.30 8.10 -18.23
N GLU A 208 -6.53 8.92 -19.26
CA GLU A 208 -6.00 10.29 -19.35
C GLU A 208 -6.54 11.19 -18.23
N ARG A 209 -7.84 11.06 -17.91
CA ARG A 209 -8.47 11.86 -16.86
C ARG A 209 -7.98 11.44 -15.49
N LEU A 210 -7.86 10.13 -15.26
CA LEU A 210 -7.33 9.62 -14.01
C LEU A 210 -5.87 10.02 -13.78
N ASP A 211 -5.02 9.93 -14.81
CA ASP A 211 -3.61 10.34 -14.74
C ASP A 211 -3.49 11.83 -14.42
N THR A 212 -4.28 12.66 -15.11
CA THR A 212 -4.33 14.12 -14.88
C THR A 212 -4.68 14.43 -13.42
N THR A 213 -5.80 13.89 -12.93
CA THR A 213 -6.26 14.12 -11.55
C THR A 213 -5.27 13.55 -10.53
N ALA A 214 -4.67 12.38 -10.79
CA ALA A 214 -3.68 11.79 -9.89
C ALA A 214 -2.42 12.66 -9.75
N ARG A 215 -1.93 13.26 -10.84
CA ARG A 215 -0.79 14.20 -10.79
C ARG A 215 -1.14 15.46 -10.01
N GLU A 216 -2.32 16.01 -10.21
CA GLU A 216 -2.81 17.17 -9.45
C GLU A 216 -2.84 16.86 -7.95
N LEU A 217 -3.44 15.73 -7.56
CA LEU A 217 -3.50 15.30 -6.16
C LEU A 217 -2.11 15.07 -5.56
N LEU A 218 -1.16 14.49 -6.30
CA LEU A 218 0.21 14.29 -5.81
C LEU A 218 0.98 15.61 -5.64
N ALA A 219 0.65 16.63 -6.43
CA ALA A 219 1.27 17.95 -6.38
C ALA A 219 0.62 18.89 -5.34
N GLU A 220 -0.56 18.56 -4.77
CA GLU A 220 -1.17 19.35 -3.69
C GLU A 220 -0.18 19.53 -2.51
N GLU A 221 -0.14 20.72 -1.91
CA GLU A 221 0.79 21.01 -0.82
C GLU A 221 0.29 20.44 0.53
N PRO A 222 1.15 19.77 1.32
CA PRO A 222 2.54 19.41 0.99
C PRO A 222 2.61 18.30 -0.05
N ALA A 223 3.50 18.42 -1.03
CA ALA A 223 3.62 17.42 -2.11
C ALA A 223 3.82 15.99 -1.58
N THR A 224 3.19 15.01 -2.22
CA THR A 224 3.33 13.60 -1.85
C THR A 224 4.68 13.06 -2.34
N PRO A 225 5.49 12.39 -1.49
CA PRO A 225 6.71 11.75 -1.94
C PRO A 225 6.44 10.62 -2.94
N THR A 226 6.96 10.78 -4.17
CA THR A 226 6.81 9.80 -5.25
C THR A 226 7.98 8.82 -5.36
N ARG A 227 9.12 9.14 -4.73
CA ARG A 227 10.34 8.32 -4.75
C ARG A 227 10.71 7.85 -3.36
N TRP A 228 11.11 6.59 -3.29
CA TRP A 228 11.42 5.91 -2.04
C TRP A 228 12.73 5.15 -2.19
N ARG A 229 13.64 5.38 -1.25
CA ARG A 229 14.92 4.68 -1.17
C ARG A 229 14.82 3.56 -0.15
N VAL A 230 15.36 2.40 -0.52
CA VAL A 230 15.44 1.23 0.35
C VAL A 230 16.91 0.91 0.55
N THR A 231 17.31 0.83 1.82
CA THR A 231 18.68 0.47 2.17
C THR A 231 18.84 -1.05 2.16
N ARG A 232 20.08 -1.52 2.00
CA ARG A 232 20.40 -2.94 2.15
C ARG A 232 20.00 -3.50 3.52
N ARG A 233 20.12 -2.67 4.57
CA ARG A 233 19.71 -3.00 5.94
C ARG A 233 18.21 -3.25 6.03
N ASP A 234 17.39 -2.41 5.41
CA ASP A 234 15.92 -2.54 5.45
C ASP A 234 15.46 -3.88 4.85
N VAL A 235 16.01 -4.24 3.68
CA VAL A 235 15.66 -5.52 3.03
C VAL A 235 16.17 -6.70 3.85
N SER A 236 17.38 -6.61 4.43
CA SER A 236 17.91 -7.66 5.32
C SER A 236 17.02 -7.88 6.54
N LEU A 237 16.55 -6.80 7.19
CA LEU A 237 15.60 -6.87 8.30
C LEU A 237 14.27 -7.50 7.89
N LEU A 238 13.74 -7.14 6.71
CA LEU A 238 12.53 -7.77 6.18
C LEU A 238 12.72 -9.28 5.97
N ILE A 239 13.84 -9.70 5.37
CA ILE A 239 14.14 -11.12 5.14
C ILE A 239 14.28 -11.85 6.48
N ALA A 240 14.99 -11.28 7.45
CA ALA A 240 15.12 -11.86 8.80
C ALA A 240 13.75 -12.05 9.47
N LEU A 241 12.86 -11.07 9.40
CA LEU A 241 11.49 -11.17 9.90
C LEU A 241 10.69 -12.28 9.20
N LEU A 242 10.83 -12.42 7.88
CA LEU A 242 10.19 -13.49 7.12
C LEU A 242 10.72 -14.87 7.51
N LEU A 243 12.03 -15.01 7.73
CA LEU A 243 12.65 -16.25 8.19
C LEU A 243 12.22 -16.64 9.61
N GLN A 244 11.91 -15.66 10.46
CA GLN A 244 11.38 -15.90 11.81
C GLN A 244 9.87 -16.22 11.82
N LEU A 245 9.14 -15.90 10.75
CA LEU A 245 7.69 -16.12 10.70
C LEU A 245 7.36 -17.62 10.78
N ARG A 246 6.46 -17.97 11.70
CA ARG A 246 5.90 -19.32 11.86
C ARG A 246 4.40 -19.22 11.69
N VAL A 247 3.86 -20.04 10.80
CA VAL A 247 2.42 -20.07 10.52
C VAL A 247 1.83 -21.29 11.22
N SER A 248 0.80 -21.07 12.04
CA SER A 248 0.11 -22.15 12.73
C SER A 248 -0.74 -22.94 11.73
N PRO A 249 -0.52 -24.27 11.57
CA PRO A 249 -1.31 -25.07 10.64
C PRO A 249 -2.74 -25.33 11.14
N THR A 250 -3.01 -25.06 12.44
CA THR A 250 -4.28 -25.41 13.09
C THR A 250 -5.10 -24.20 13.49
N ARG A 251 -4.48 -23.03 13.70
CA ARG A 251 -5.19 -21.79 14.03
C ARG A 251 -5.35 -20.93 12.81
N LYS A 252 -6.60 -20.63 12.46
CA LYS A 252 -6.94 -19.75 11.35
C LYS A 252 -7.41 -18.38 11.84
N TRP A 253 -6.84 -17.32 11.28
CA TRP A 253 -7.25 -15.93 11.50
C TRP A 253 -8.63 -15.68 10.91
N ASP A 254 -8.87 -16.19 9.70
CA ASP A 254 -10.16 -16.17 9.02
C ASP A 254 -10.36 -17.45 8.18
N ARG A 255 -11.32 -17.46 7.25
CA ARG A 255 -11.58 -18.65 6.42
C ARG A 255 -10.39 -19.08 5.55
N THR A 256 -9.52 -18.15 5.17
CA THR A 256 -8.47 -18.34 4.17
C THR A 256 -7.05 -18.14 4.72
N ARG A 257 -6.89 -17.56 5.91
CA ARG A 257 -5.59 -17.18 6.49
C ARG A 257 -5.32 -17.86 7.82
N TYR A 258 -4.05 -18.20 8.03
CA TYR A 258 -3.56 -18.81 9.27
C TYR A 258 -2.98 -17.75 10.21
N PHE A 259 -3.06 -18.01 11.52
CA PHE A 259 -2.35 -17.19 12.50
C PHE A 259 -0.84 -17.38 12.37
N GLY A 260 -0.10 -16.29 12.43
CA GLY A 260 1.36 -16.29 12.50
C GLY A 260 1.88 -15.92 13.88
N CYS A 261 3.12 -16.31 14.17
CA CYS A 261 3.94 -15.73 15.24
C CYS A 261 5.40 -15.63 14.76
N PHE A 262 6.20 -14.82 15.45
CA PHE A 262 7.65 -14.80 15.25
C PHE A 262 8.31 -15.80 16.18
N ALA A 263 9.17 -16.65 15.63
CA ALA A 263 10.12 -17.44 16.40
C ALA A 263 11.13 -16.51 17.10
N PRO A 264 11.83 -16.98 18.14
CA PRO A 264 12.97 -16.27 18.71
C PRO A 264 14.03 -15.98 17.63
N SER A 265 14.77 -14.88 17.77
CA SER A 265 15.85 -14.55 16.84
C SER A 265 16.92 -15.65 16.85
N ASP A 266 17.25 -16.17 15.67
CA ASP A 266 18.32 -17.13 15.44
C ASP A 266 19.43 -16.44 14.62
N PRO A 267 20.69 -16.43 15.11
CA PRO A 267 21.82 -15.92 14.33
C PRO A 267 21.97 -16.57 12.94
N ALA A 268 21.49 -17.81 12.76
CA ALA A 268 21.45 -18.46 11.47
C ALA A 268 20.50 -17.78 10.48
N ASP A 269 19.35 -17.28 10.95
CA ASP A 269 18.38 -16.55 10.13
C ASP A 269 18.96 -15.19 9.69
N GLU A 270 19.64 -14.48 10.59
CA GLU A 270 20.33 -13.22 10.27
C GLU A 270 21.47 -13.42 9.27
N HIS A 271 22.24 -14.51 9.42
CA HIS A 271 23.30 -14.86 8.49
C HIS A 271 22.74 -15.23 7.11
N LEU A 272 21.69 -16.04 7.05
CA LEU A 272 21.02 -16.40 5.81
C LEU A 272 20.44 -15.17 5.11
N ALA A 273 19.78 -14.28 5.85
CA ALA A 273 19.29 -12.99 5.32
C ALA A 273 20.43 -12.17 4.70
N THR A 274 21.59 -12.11 5.39
CA THR A 274 22.79 -11.41 4.92
C THR A 274 23.37 -12.03 3.64
N CYS A 275 23.36 -13.37 3.53
CA CYS A 275 23.79 -14.07 2.32
C CYS A 275 22.84 -13.85 1.14
N LEU A 276 21.52 -13.94 1.37
CA LEU A 276 20.51 -13.70 0.34
C LEU A 276 20.59 -12.27 -0.19
N ILE A 277 20.74 -11.29 0.72
CA ILE A 277 20.82 -9.89 0.31
C ILE A 277 22.09 -9.56 -0.48
N GLN A 278 23.20 -10.27 -0.27
CA GLN A 278 24.41 -10.09 -1.08
C GLN A 278 24.18 -10.46 -2.55
N GLY A 279 23.27 -11.41 -2.84
CA GLY A 279 22.88 -11.77 -4.20
C GLY A 279 21.94 -10.75 -4.85
N ILE A 280 21.04 -10.16 -4.06
CA ILE A 280 20.01 -9.22 -4.55
C ILE A 280 20.56 -7.79 -4.66
N MET A 281 21.33 -7.35 -3.66
CA MET A 281 21.91 -6.02 -3.51
C MET A 281 23.43 -6.15 -3.26
N PRO A 282 24.23 -6.43 -4.30
CA PRO A 282 25.66 -6.68 -4.16
C PRO A 282 26.45 -5.43 -3.75
N GLU A 283 25.96 -4.26 -4.14
CA GLU A 283 26.54 -2.96 -3.78
C GLU A 283 25.90 -2.44 -2.49
N ASP A 284 26.75 -1.93 -1.59
CA ASP A 284 26.28 -1.28 -0.37
C ASP A 284 25.86 0.17 -0.67
N ARG A 285 24.71 0.30 -1.33
CA ARG A 285 24.07 1.57 -1.69
C ARG A 285 22.56 1.48 -1.52
N ASP A 286 21.92 2.64 -1.51
CA ASP A 286 20.47 2.73 -1.50
C ASP A 286 19.91 2.50 -2.91
N TYR A 287 18.82 1.76 -3.00
CA TYR A 287 18.14 1.48 -4.27
C TYR A 287 16.81 2.21 -4.31
N ASP A 288 16.43 2.67 -5.51
CA ASP A 288 15.04 3.07 -5.75
C ASP A 288 14.12 1.85 -5.57
N ALA A 289 13.04 2.00 -4.79
CA ALA A 289 12.13 0.91 -4.45
C ALA A 289 11.52 0.24 -5.68
N ASP A 290 11.17 1.02 -6.70
CA ASP A 290 10.57 0.53 -7.94
C ASP A 290 11.57 -0.16 -8.86
N GLY A 291 12.77 0.41 -8.95
CA GLY A 291 13.90 -0.24 -9.62
C GLY A 291 14.23 -1.60 -8.99
N LEU A 292 14.29 -1.66 -7.67
CA LEU A 292 14.54 -2.91 -6.93
C LEU A 292 13.40 -3.92 -7.10
N ALA A 293 12.15 -3.48 -7.13
CA ALA A 293 11.00 -4.34 -7.42
C ALA A 293 11.11 -5.02 -8.79
N GLY A 294 11.58 -4.28 -9.81
CA GLY A 294 11.84 -4.80 -11.15
C GLY A 294 12.91 -5.90 -11.13
N ILE A 295 14.06 -5.63 -10.51
CA ILE A 295 15.17 -6.59 -10.39
C ILE A 295 14.71 -7.88 -9.69
N LEU A 296 13.97 -7.75 -8.58
CA LEU A 296 13.46 -8.90 -7.84
C LEU A 296 12.49 -9.75 -8.67
N LEU A 297 11.57 -9.10 -9.39
CA LEU A 297 10.61 -9.81 -10.22
C LEU A 297 11.31 -10.58 -11.35
N ASP A 298 12.26 -9.95 -12.03
CA ASP A 298 13.03 -10.58 -13.11
C ASP A 298 13.84 -11.78 -12.59
N THR A 299 14.39 -11.68 -11.38
CA THR A 299 15.14 -12.75 -10.71
C THR A 299 14.25 -13.91 -10.26
N LEU A 300 12.99 -13.65 -9.86
CA LEU A 300 12.06 -14.68 -9.38
C LEU A 300 11.34 -15.43 -10.52
N VAL A 301 11.31 -14.84 -11.72
CA VAL A 301 10.63 -15.39 -12.91
C VAL A 301 11.63 -16.08 -13.87
N SER A 302 12.93 -15.91 -13.67
CA SER A 302 14.00 -16.58 -14.42
C SER A 302 14.36 -17.97 -13.87
#